data_AF-A0A3N0VA13-F1
#
_entry.id   AF-A0A3N0VA13-F1
#
_cell.length_a   1.000
_cell.length_b   1.000
_cell.length_c   1.000
_cell.angle_alpha   90.00
_cell.angle_beta   90.00
_cell.angle_gamma   90.00
#
_symmetry.space_group_name_H-M   'P 1'
#
loop_
_entity.id
_entity.type
_entity.pdbx_description
1 polymer ?
#
loop_
_entity_poly.entity_id
_entity_poly.type
_entity_poly.pdbx_seq_one_letter_code
_entity_poly.pdbx_strand_id
1 'polypeptide(L)'
;MEVAAGSAQHRRPGSAPPGSQGDLAQRQGCRQRRCRQQRRPHRLHESAMKANRGFTLLELVVVLAIFSVFAAMAYGGLNYVLNTRRELESRLDRTAEWQKAFQRLRNDFQLASTRGVRDGFGQNRPALEFEEYQQRVEFTHGGWRNPLYQPRSSLERIAYRYDEKTDELLRETWRVLDRAEDRDPVRLVVLSKLDEVRWRFLDRDREWRERWPAGAGGLAAATGASSSPPPRAVELTLKSKDYEEVRWLFRIGVDPIPASSGSGSSGSGSSSGSGSGSGSGSGSSGSSGSSSGSGGE
;
A
#
# COMPACT_ATOMS: atom_id res chain seq x y z
N MET A 1 46.70 11.02 5.22
CA MET A 1 45.82 11.13 4.04
C MET A 1 44.39 10.98 4.56
N GLU A 2 43.70 12.03 5.03
CA GLU A 2 43.33 13.29 4.32
C GLU A 2 42.54 12.93 3.04
N VAL A 3 41.31 13.36 2.72
CA VAL A 3 40.47 14.58 2.91
C VAL A 3 39.00 14.13 2.65
N ALA A 4 37.97 14.36 3.47
CA ALA A 4 37.04 15.50 3.63
C ALA A 4 36.10 15.90 2.44
N ALA A 5 34.93 16.47 2.83
CA ALA A 5 33.82 17.12 2.07
C ALA A 5 32.75 16.18 1.47
N GLY A 6 31.43 16.39 1.55
CA GLY A 6 30.50 17.52 1.80
C GLY A 6 29.22 17.16 0.99
N SER A 7 27.95 17.50 1.27
CA SER A 7 27.37 18.70 1.84
C SER A 7 25.90 18.45 2.18
N ALA A 8 25.41 19.12 3.21
CA ALA A 8 24.02 19.17 3.66
C ALA A 8 23.13 20.04 2.76
N GLN A 9 21.83 19.73 2.68
CA GLN A 9 20.83 20.61 2.06
C GLN A 9 19.90 21.23 3.11
N HIS A 10 19.82 22.56 3.01
CA HIS A 10 19.14 23.51 3.87
C HIS A 10 17.61 23.44 3.85
N ARG A 11 16.99 23.57 5.03
CA ARG A 11 15.63 24.08 5.21
C ARG A 11 15.63 25.61 5.09
N ARG A 12 14.67 26.17 4.35
CA ARG A 12 14.33 27.61 4.35
C ARG A 12 13.14 27.88 5.28
N PRO A 13 13.17 28.94 6.09
CA PRO A 13 11.96 29.57 6.62
C PRO A 13 11.60 30.83 5.80
N GLY A 14 10.33 30.95 5.43
CA GLY A 14 9.76 32.12 4.75
C GLY A 14 9.29 33.18 5.76
N SER A 15 9.70 34.41 5.51
CA SER A 15 9.44 35.65 6.24
C SER A 15 8.12 36.34 5.84
N ALA A 16 7.50 37.04 6.79
CA ALA A 16 6.44 38.03 6.57
C ALA A 16 6.88 39.41 7.15
N PRO A 17 6.18 40.53 6.95
CA PRO A 17 6.31 41.47 5.82
C PRO A 17 6.70 42.90 6.26
N PRO A 18 6.90 43.87 5.33
CA PRO A 18 6.93 45.30 5.68
C PRO A 18 5.89 46.17 4.93
N GLY A 19 5.27 47.08 5.70
CA GLY A 19 5.09 48.53 5.39
C GLY A 19 4.04 49.03 4.38
N SER A 20 3.13 49.89 4.84
CA SER A 20 2.65 51.13 4.18
C SER A 20 1.87 51.96 5.24
N GLN A 21 2.34 53.12 5.72
CA GLN A 21 2.25 54.49 5.17
C GLN A 21 0.85 54.95 4.73
N GLY A 22 0.34 56.01 5.37
CA GLY A 22 -0.64 56.93 4.81
C GLY A 22 -1.55 57.64 5.82
N ASP A 23 -1.61 58.97 5.71
CA ASP A 23 -2.58 59.95 6.29
C ASP A 23 -2.25 60.56 7.66
N LEU A 24 -1.63 61.76 7.74
CA LEU A 24 -2.02 63.13 7.30
C LEU A 24 -3.25 63.73 7.99
N ALA A 25 -2.98 64.92 8.55
CA ALA A 25 -3.91 66.01 8.84
C ALA A 25 -4.79 65.82 10.10
N GLN A 26 -5.05 66.80 10.96
CA GLN A 26 -4.75 68.22 10.93
C GLN A 26 -5.16 68.84 12.28
N ARG A 27 -4.60 70.04 12.52
CA ARG A 27 -5.26 71.22 13.10
C ARG A 27 -5.26 71.42 14.63
N GLN A 28 -4.61 72.55 14.95
CA GLN A 28 -5.10 73.66 15.79
C GLN A 28 -5.13 73.38 17.30
N GLY A 29 -4.51 74.17 18.17
CA GLY A 29 -3.98 75.51 18.05
C GLY A 29 -4.26 76.24 19.36
N CYS A 30 -3.26 76.99 19.83
CA CYS A 30 -3.39 78.16 20.70
C CYS A 30 -3.89 77.93 22.16
N ARG A 31 -3.01 78.15 23.15
CA ARG A 31 -2.85 79.46 23.81
C ARG A 31 -1.93 79.37 25.02
N GLN A 32 -0.90 80.21 24.97
CA GLN A 32 -0.20 80.74 26.14
C GLN A 32 -1.21 81.25 27.18
N ARG A 33 -0.91 81.10 28.48
CA ARG A 33 -0.56 82.22 29.36
C ARG A 33 -0.54 81.83 30.84
N ARG A 34 0.40 82.49 31.53
CA ARG A 34 0.49 82.82 32.96
C ARG A 34 1.11 81.77 33.89
N CYS A 35 2.38 82.04 34.16
CA CYS A 35 2.95 82.04 35.51
C CYS A 35 1.91 82.49 36.55
N ARG A 36 1.69 81.66 37.57
CA ARG A 36 1.34 82.13 38.90
C ARG A 36 2.02 81.25 39.92
N GLN A 37 2.89 81.89 40.68
CA GLN A 37 3.52 81.38 41.90
C GLN A 37 2.50 80.67 42.78
N GLN A 38 2.81 79.44 43.20
CA GLN A 38 2.45 78.98 44.53
C GLN A 38 3.62 78.20 45.13
N ARG A 39 4.39 78.89 45.98
CA ARG A 39 5.14 78.29 47.08
C ARG A 39 4.16 77.48 47.93
N ARG A 40 4.42 76.19 48.17
CA ARG A 40 4.07 75.48 49.43
C ARG A 40 5.05 74.32 49.66
N PRO A 41 5.33 74.00 50.94
CA PRO A 41 6.63 73.53 51.39
C PRO A 41 6.79 72.01 51.26
N HIS A 42 8.06 71.59 51.32
CA HIS A 42 8.51 70.22 51.58
C HIS A 42 7.57 69.47 52.53
N ARG A 43 6.76 68.54 52.00
CA ARG A 43 6.39 67.37 52.79
C ARG A 43 7.66 66.57 52.96
N LEU A 44 8.15 66.52 54.19
CA LEU A 44 9.08 65.49 54.63
C LEU A 44 8.43 64.17 54.25
N HIS A 45 8.96 63.52 53.22
CA HIS A 45 8.58 62.15 52.90
C HIS A 45 9.08 61.33 54.07
N GLU A 46 8.17 61.06 55.00
CA GLU A 46 8.32 60.10 56.07
C GLU A 46 8.82 58.82 55.42
N SER A 47 10.11 58.53 55.62
CA SER A 47 10.70 57.24 55.28
C SER A 47 10.00 56.22 56.14
N ALA A 48 8.85 55.72 55.66
CA ALA A 48 8.19 54.56 56.21
C ALA A 48 9.22 53.43 56.13
N MET A 49 9.90 53.18 57.26
CA MET A 49 10.69 51.98 57.49
C MET A 49 9.75 50.82 57.20
N LYS A 50 9.84 50.27 55.97
CA LYS A 50 9.13 49.05 55.61
C LYS A 50 9.62 48.00 56.59
N ALA A 51 8.77 47.67 57.55
CA ALA A 51 9.00 46.54 58.43
C ALA A 51 9.14 45.31 57.54
N ASN A 52 10.35 44.74 57.48
CA ASN A 52 10.57 43.45 56.85
C ASN A 52 9.76 42.41 57.64
N ARG A 53 8.56 42.12 57.15
CA ARG A 53 7.76 40.98 57.61
C ARG A 53 8.47 39.72 57.13
N GLY A 54 9.15 39.03 58.05
CA GLY A 54 9.71 37.71 57.78
C GLY A 54 8.59 36.72 57.47
N PHE A 55 8.84 35.81 56.54
CA PHE A 55 7.94 34.71 56.21
C PHE A 55 7.63 33.89 57.46
N THR A 56 6.35 33.63 57.72
CA THR A 56 5.97 32.68 58.78
C THR A 56 6.17 31.25 58.27
N LEU A 57 6.57 30.34 59.15
CA LEU A 57 6.70 28.92 58.80
C LEU A 57 5.39 28.36 58.24
N LEU A 58 4.25 28.81 58.77
CA LEU A 58 2.91 28.41 58.34
C LEU A 58 2.63 28.80 56.88
N GLU A 59 3.06 29.98 56.44
CA GLU A 59 2.85 30.46 55.06
C GLU A 59 3.59 29.58 54.05
N LEU A 60 4.85 29.23 54.34
CA LEU A 60 5.62 28.32 53.47
C LEU A 60 4.99 26.92 53.41
N VAL A 61 4.50 26.40 54.54
CA VAL A 61 3.85 25.08 54.60
C VAL A 61 2.57 25.05 53.77
N VAL A 62 1.72 26.07 53.90
CA VAL A 62 0.48 26.14 53.11
C VAL A 62 0.77 26.28 51.61
N VAL A 63 1.75 27.12 51.23
CA VAL A 63 2.17 27.29 49.83
C VAL A 63 2.70 25.97 49.25
N LEU A 64 3.58 25.27 49.98
CA LEU A 64 4.12 23.98 49.54
C LEU A 64 3.04 22.90 49.48
N ALA A 65 2.08 22.90 50.41
CA ALA A 65 0.97 21.96 50.39
C ALA A 65 0.13 22.13 49.11
N ILE A 66 -0.31 23.36 48.81
CA ILE A 66 -1.11 23.64 47.61
C ILE A 66 -0.31 23.36 46.33
N PHE A 67 0.96 23.79 46.28
CA PHE A 67 1.83 23.52 45.14
C PHE A 67 2.02 22.02 44.90
N SER A 68 2.18 21.22 45.97
CA SER A 68 2.34 19.77 45.85
C SER A 68 1.10 19.11 45.23
N VAL A 69 -0.11 19.58 45.57
CA VAL A 69 -1.36 19.07 44.99
C VAL A 69 -1.46 19.42 43.51
N PHE A 70 -1.17 20.67 43.13
CA PHE A 70 -1.15 21.06 41.71
C PHE A 70 -0.11 20.29 40.91
N ALA A 71 1.10 20.13 41.46
CA ALA A 71 2.16 19.35 40.82
C ALA A 71 1.74 17.88 40.63
N ALA A 72 1.11 17.28 41.63
CA ALA A 72 0.58 15.91 41.55
C ALA A 72 -0.51 15.77 40.47
N MET A 73 -1.44 16.72 40.39
CA MET A 73 -2.48 16.74 39.36
C MET A 73 -1.91 16.92 37.95
N ALA A 74 -0.98 17.85 37.77
CA ALA A 74 -0.32 18.10 36.49
C ALA A 74 0.46 16.86 36.02
N TYR A 75 1.21 16.23 36.93
CA TYR A 75 1.93 14.99 36.63
C TYR A 75 0.98 13.84 36.31
N GLY A 76 -0.12 13.70 37.07
CA GLY A 76 -1.16 12.71 36.80
C GLY A 76 -1.82 12.89 35.43
N GLY A 77 -2.17 14.13 35.08
CA GLY A 77 -2.73 14.47 33.77
C GLY A 77 -1.79 14.18 32.62
N LEU A 78 -0.50 14.51 32.75
CA LEU A 78 0.52 14.18 31.76
C LEU A 78 0.65 12.66 31.58
N ASN A 79 0.74 11.90 32.68
CA ASN A 79 0.87 10.45 32.60
C ASN A 79 -0.36 9.81 31.94
N TYR A 80 -1.55 10.31 32.23
CA TYR A 80 -2.78 9.89 31.56
C TYR A 80 -2.69 10.09 30.05
N VAL A 81 -2.35 11.29 29.58
CA VAL A 81 -2.21 11.60 28.15
C VAL A 81 -1.15 10.71 27.49
N LEU A 82 -0.01 10.48 28.15
CA LEU A 82 1.04 9.60 27.62
C LEU A 82 0.56 8.14 27.51
N ASN A 83 -0.18 7.64 28.50
CA ASN A 83 -0.74 6.28 28.46
C ASN A 83 -1.78 6.14 27.35
N THR A 84 -2.72 7.08 27.26
CA THR A 84 -3.75 7.11 26.20
C THR A 84 -3.12 7.16 24.82
N ARG A 85 -2.05 7.95 24.64
CA ARG A 85 -1.32 8.03 23.37
C ARG A 85 -0.72 6.67 22.99
N ARG A 86 -0.08 5.96 23.93
CA ARG A 86 0.51 4.64 23.66
C ARG A 86 -0.55 3.60 23.27
N GLU A 87 -1.71 3.63 23.94
CA GLU A 87 -2.83 2.75 23.60
C GLU A 87 -3.38 3.07 22.20
N LEU A 88 -3.53 4.35 21.87
CA LEU A 88 -4.00 4.78 20.56
C LEU A 88 -3.01 4.38 19.45
N GLU A 89 -1.71 4.57 19.66
CA GLU A 89 -0.66 4.15 18.72
C GLU A 89 -0.74 2.64 18.44
N SER A 90 -0.90 1.80 19.47
CA SER A 90 -1.08 0.34 19.32
C SER A 90 -2.32 -0.02 18.49
N ARG A 91 -3.46 0.66 18.71
CA ARG A 91 -4.69 0.45 17.94
C ARG A 91 -4.55 0.89 16.47
N LEU A 92 -3.84 1.99 16.23
CA LEU A 92 -3.55 2.49 14.89
C LEU A 92 -2.64 1.53 14.12
N ASP A 93 -1.58 1.02 14.77
CA ASP A 93 -0.68 0.03 14.17
C ASP A 93 -1.43 -1.26 13.81
N ARG A 94 -2.32 -1.72 14.70
CA ARG A 94 -3.17 -2.88 14.43
C ARG A 94 -4.10 -2.66 13.24
N THR A 95 -4.75 -1.49 13.17
CA THR A 95 -5.61 -1.14 12.02
C THR A 95 -4.82 -1.06 10.72
N ALA A 96 -3.61 -0.49 10.77
CA ALA A 96 -2.71 -0.41 9.63
C ALA A 96 -2.25 -1.80 9.14
N GLU A 97 -2.06 -2.76 10.05
CA GLU A 97 -1.78 -4.17 9.71
C GLU A 97 -2.91 -4.77 8.86
N TRP A 98 -4.17 -4.66 9.32
CA TRP A 98 -5.35 -5.14 8.58
C TRP A 98 -5.48 -4.48 7.20
N GLN A 99 -5.25 -3.17 7.11
CA GLN A 99 -5.27 -2.46 5.83
C GLN A 99 -4.16 -2.92 4.89
N LYS A 100 -2.93 -3.07 5.39
CA LYS A 100 -1.79 -3.58 4.60
C LYS A 100 -2.05 -5.01 4.10
N ALA A 101 -2.60 -5.86 4.96
CA ALA A 101 -3.01 -7.22 4.61
C ALA A 101 -4.04 -7.21 3.48
N PHE A 102 -5.16 -6.48 3.64
CA PHE A 102 -6.19 -6.37 2.61
C PHE A 102 -5.63 -5.88 1.28
N GLN A 103 -4.81 -4.82 1.29
CA GLN A 103 -4.20 -4.27 0.08
C GLN A 103 -3.31 -5.29 -0.63
N ARG A 104 -2.52 -6.05 0.13
CA ARG A 104 -1.65 -7.08 -0.42
C ARG A 104 -2.45 -8.22 -1.07
N LEU A 105 -3.43 -8.80 -0.35
CA LEU A 105 -4.28 -9.84 -0.90
C LEU A 105 -5.02 -9.35 -2.14
N ARG A 106 -5.58 -8.14 -2.08
CA ARG A 106 -6.27 -7.52 -3.22
C ARG A 106 -5.40 -7.44 -4.45
N ASN A 107 -4.18 -6.92 -4.31
CA ASN A 107 -3.25 -6.77 -5.42
C ASN A 107 -2.85 -8.14 -5.99
N ASP A 108 -2.54 -9.10 -5.13
CA ASP A 108 -2.17 -10.46 -5.56
C ASP A 108 -3.33 -11.15 -6.32
N PHE A 109 -4.57 -11.08 -5.81
CA PHE A 109 -5.74 -11.67 -6.49
C PHE A 109 -6.14 -10.95 -7.79
N GLN A 110 -5.97 -9.63 -7.87
CA GLN A 110 -6.20 -8.88 -9.10
C GLN A 110 -5.19 -9.24 -10.20
N LEU A 111 -3.95 -9.56 -9.81
CA LEU A 111 -2.88 -9.97 -10.72
C LEU A 111 -2.85 -11.48 -10.96
N ALA A 112 -3.76 -12.24 -10.36
CA ALA A 112 -3.83 -13.68 -10.55
C ALA A 112 -3.99 -14.03 -12.05
N SER A 113 -3.11 -14.89 -12.52
CA SER A 113 -3.09 -15.39 -13.88
C SER A 113 -4.16 -16.46 -14.06
N THR A 114 -4.77 -16.52 -15.24
CA THR A 114 -5.72 -17.57 -15.61
C THR A 114 -5.04 -18.85 -16.09
N ARG A 115 -3.71 -18.86 -16.21
CA ARG A 115 -2.93 -19.96 -16.76
C ARG A 115 -2.40 -20.88 -15.66
N GLY A 116 -2.57 -22.19 -15.85
CA GLY A 116 -1.90 -23.22 -15.05
C GLY A 116 -0.37 -23.20 -15.21
N VAL A 117 0.33 -23.86 -14.29
CA VAL A 117 1.80 -23.90 -14.26
C VAL A 117 2.26 -25.34 -14.11
N ARG A 118 3.42 -25.68 -14.67
CA ARG A 118 4.04 -26.97 -14.47
C ARG A 118 4.92 -26.92 -13.22
N ASP A 119 4.74 -27.86 -12.29
CA ASP A 119 5.60 -27.97 -11.13
C ASP A 119 6.92 -28.70 -11.47
N GLY A 120 7.81 -28.80 -10.46
CA GLY A 120 9.14 -29.42 -10.61
C GLY A 120 9.14 -30.88 -11.02
N PHE A 121 8.07 -31.59 -10.70
CA PHE A 121 7.85 -32.99 -11.07
C PHE A 121 7.29 -33.12 -12.48
N GLY A 122 7.20 -32.00 -13.20
CA GLY A 122 6.60 -31.95 -14.52
C GLY A 122 5.08 -32.06 -14.49
N GLN A 123 4.40 -32.00 -13.34
CA GLN A 123 2.95 -32.13 -13.25
C GLN A 123 2.27 -30.78 -13.51
N ASN A 124 1.13 -30.81 -14.20
CA ASN A 124 0.38 -29.60 -14.49
C ASN A 124 -0.50 -29.24 -13.28
N ARG A 125 -0.29 -28.05 -12.72
CA ARG A 125 -1.07 -27.48 -11.63
C ARG A 125 -2.07 -26.47 -12.16
N PRO A 126 -3.28 -26.39 -11.57
CA PRO A 126 -4.26 -25.37 -11.94
C PRO A 126 -3.73 -23.97 -11.62
N ALA A 127 -4.39 -22.97 -12.22
CA ALA A 127 -4.06 -21.55 -12.02
C ALA A 127 -4.24 -21.11 -10.56
N LEU A 128 -5.27 -21.66 -9.91
CA LEU A 128 -5.56 -21.53 -8.48
C LEU A 128 -6.02 -22.88 -7.93
N GLU A 129 -5.52 -23.26 -6.77
CA GLU A 129 -5.94 -24.44 -5.99
C GLU A 129 -6.10 -24.08 -4.51
N PHE A 130 -7.03 -24.77 -3.85
CA PHE A 130 -7.19 -24.72 -2.40
C PHE A 130 -6.91 -26.10 -1.81
N GLU A 131 -5.99 -26.13 -0.86
CA GLU A 131 -5.61 -27.31 -0.09
C GLU A 131 -6.22 -27.19 1.31
N GLU A 132 -7.23 -28.01 1.58
CA GLU A 132 -8.07 -27.94 2.78
C GLU A 132 -7.30 -28.26 4.07
N TYR A 133 -6.45 -29.29 4.07
CA TYR A 133 -5.70 -29.72 5.26
C TYR A 133 -4.75 -28.66 5.81
N GLN A 134 -4.17 -27.85 4.93
CA GLN A 134 -3.26 -26.78 5.32
C GLN A 134 -3.93 -25.41 5.30
N GLN A 135 -5.24 -25.31 5.02
CA GLN A 135 -5.96 -24.05 4.80
C GLN A 135 -5.18 -23.11 3.85
N ARG A 136 -4.71 -23.69 2.73
CA ARG A 136 -3.71 -23.07 1.86
C ARG A 136 -4.28 -22.81 0.48
N VAL A 137 -4.33 -21.54 0.07
CA VAL A 137 -4.70 -21.13 -1.29
C VAL A 137 -3.45 -20.84 -2.09
N GLU A 138 -3.16 -21.62 -3.11
CA GLU A 138 -2.00 -21.46 -3.99
C GLU A 138 -2.46 -20.99 -5.38
N PHE A 139 -1.81 -19.96 -5.92
CA PHE A 139 -2.09 -19.47 -7.26
C PHE A 139 -0.89 -18.81 -7.91
N THR A 140 -0.96 -18.67 -9.23
CA THR A 140 0.04 -17.95 -10.01
C THR A 140 -0.45 -16.53 -10.25
N HIS A 141 0.40 -15.54 -9.99
CA HIS A 141 0.08 -14.14 -10.32
C HIS A 141 1.21 -13.48 -11.10
N GLY A 142 0.85 -12.47 -11.87
CA GLY A 142 1.79 -11.68 -12.67
C GLY A 142 2.23 -10.41 -11.97
N GLY A 143 3.07 -9.63 -12.64
CA GLY A 143 3.46 -8.32 -12.13
C GLY A 143 4.65 -8.34 -11.18
N TRP A 144 5.41 -9.44 -11.14
CA TRP A 144 6.72 -9.42 -10.48
C TRP A 144 7.63 -8.43 -11.23
N ARG A 145 7.88 -7.28 -10.60
CA ARG A 145 8.68 -6.19 -11.18
C ARG A 145 10.04 -6.72 -11.62
N ASN A 146 10.42 -6.41 -12.85
CA ASN A 146 11.73 -6.74 -13.42
C ASN A 146 12.48 -5.45 -13.81
N PRO A 147 12.85 -4.58 -12.85
CA PRO A 147 13.51 -3.31 -13.15
C PRO A 147 14.90 -3.49 -13.78
N LEU A 148 15.52 -4.66 -13.58
CA LEU A 148 16.83 -5.02 -14.12
C LEU A 148 16.74 -5.75 -15.48
N TYR A 149 15.53 -5.87 -16.08
CA TYR A 149 15.28 -6.51 -17.37
C TYR A 149 15.95 -7.89 -17.54
N GLN A 150 16.00 -8.68 -16.47
CA GLN A 150 16.57 -10.02 -16.50
C GLN A 150 15.71 -10.95 -17.38
N PRO A 151 16.29 -11.91 -18.11
CA PRO A 151 15.55 -12.86 -18.96
C PRO A 151 14.85 -13.92 -18.10
N ARG A 152 13.82 -13.52 -17.36
CA ARG A 152 13.04 -14.38 -16.47
C ARG A 152 11.55 -14.12 -16.62
N SER A 153 10.73 -15.10 -16.27
CA SER A 153 9.27 -14.92 -16.20
C SER A 153 8.92 -13.86 -15.15
N SER A 154 7.92 -13.04 -15.45
CA SER A 154 7.30 -12.08 -14.52
C SER A 154 6.16 -12.71 -13.71
N LEU A 155 5.90 -14.01 -13.90
CA LEU A 155 4.95 -14.80 -13.13
C LEU A 155 5.64 -15.38 -11.90
N GLU A 156 4.98 -15.26 -10.75
CA GLU A 156 5.39 -15.91 -9.51
C GLU A 156 4.25 -16.79 -8.99
N ARG A 157 4.62 -17.93 -8.40
CA ARG A 157 3.70 -18.80 -7.67
C ARG A 157 3.71 -18.36 -6.21
N ILE A 158 2.53 -18.14 -5.65
CA ILE A 158 2.37 -17.74 -4.25
C ILE A 158 1.32 -18.60 -3.58
N ALA A 159 1.39 -18.68 -2.26
CA ALA A 159 0.35 -19.28 -1.47
C ALA A 159 0.04 -18.43 -0.24
N TYR A 160 -1.23 -18.42 0.15
CA TYR A 160 -1.66 -17.94 1.45
C TYR A 160 -1.99 -19.14 2.32
N ARG A 161 -1.33 -19.26 3.47
CA ARG A 161 -1.54 -20.35 4.44
C ARG A 161 -1.88 -19.76 5.80
N TYR A 162 -2.89 -20.30 6.46
CA TYR A 162 -3.14 -20.04 7.87
C TYR A 162 -2.33 -21.00 8.74
N ASP A 163 -1.54 -20.47 9.68
CA ASP A 163 -0.80 -21.27 10.66
C ASP A 163 -1.52 -21.26 12.00
N GLU A 164 -2.23 -22.34 12.32
CA GLU A 164 -2.97 -22.52 13.57
C GLU A 164 -2.09 -22.53 14.82
N LYS A 165 -0.76 -22.71 14.69
CA LYS A 165 0.14 -22.69 15.85
C LYS A 165 0.53 -21.29 16.26
N THR A 166 0.60 -20.37 15.29
CA THR A 166 1.02 -18.98 15.54
C THR A 166 -0.14 -17.99 15.41
N ASP A 167 -1.33 -18.44 14.99
CA ASP A 167 -2.51 -17.62 14.73
C ASP A 167 -2.23 -16.54 13.65
N GLU A 168 -1.46 -16.92 12.62
CA GLU A 168 -0.98 -16.01 11.58
C GLU A 168 -1.37 -16.46 10.18
N LEU A 169 -1.78 -15.49 9.36
CA LEU A 169 -1.88 -15.66 7.91
C LEU A 169 -0.53 -15.36 7.27
N LEU A 170 0.05 -16.37 6.64
CA LEU A 170 1.35 -16.32 5.99
C LEU A 170 1.18 -16.22 4.47
N ARG A 171 1.99 -15.39 3.82
CA ARG A 171 2.22 -15.42 2.37
C ARG A 171 3.52 -16.16 2.11
N GLU A 172 3.45 -17.17 1.29
CA GLU A 172 4.57 -17.96 0.81
C GLU A 172 4.86 -17.64 -0.65
N THR A 173 6.13 -17.58 -1.01
CA THR A 173 6.54 -17.22 -2.37
C THR A 173 7.71 -18.06 -2.82
N TRP A 174 7.56 -18.65 -4.01
CA TRP A 174 8.61 -19.37 -4.70
C TRP A 174 9.21 -18.47 -5.79
N ARG A 175 10.53 -18.30 -5.77
CA ARG A 175 11.25 -17.41 -6.72
C ARG A 175 11.41 -18.01 -8.12
N VAL A 176 11.07 -19.28 -8.32
CA VAL A 176 11.19 -19.97 -9.61
C VAL A 176 9.86 -20.65 -9.92
N LEU A 177 9.38 -20.47 -11.16
CA LEU A 177 8.11 -21.01 -11.63
C LEU A 177 8.19 -22.54 -11.83
N ASP A 178 9.38 -23.02 -12.19
CA ASP A 178 9.73 -24.43 -12.29
C ASP A 178 10.37 -24.86 -10.96
N ARG A 179 9.72 -25.75 -10.19
CA ARG A 179 10.23 -26.15 -8.87
C ARG A 179 11.52 -26.98 -9.03
N ALA A 180 12.69 -26.39 -8.88
CA ALA A 180 13.85 -27.19 -8.48
C ALA A 180 13.62 -27.59 -7.00
N GLU A 181 13.69 -28.88 -6.72
CA GLU A 181 13.05 -29.60 -5.60
C GLU A 181 13.33 -29.10 -4.16
N ASP A 182 14.32 -28.24 -3.93
CA ASP A 182 14.92 -28.05 -2.58
C ASP A 182 14.98 -26.61 -2.07
N ARG A 183 14.03 -25.73 -2.41
CA ARG A 183 13.97 -24.41 -1.75
C ARG A 183 12.68 -24.18 -0.98
N ASP A 184 12.86 -24.02 0.33
CA ASP A 184 11.84 -23.50 1.23
C ASP A 184 11.26 -22.17 0.68
N PRO A 185 9.93 -22.00 0.72
CA PRO A 185 9.32 -20.75 0.33
C PRO A 185 9.79 -19.61 1.23
N VAL A 186 9.89 -18.41 0.65
CA VAL A 186 10.03 -17.20 1.46
C VAL A 186 8.67 -16.95 2.13
N ARG A 187 8.65 -17.02 3.47
CA ARG A 187 7.45 -16.79 4.28
C ARG A 187 7.40 -15.35 4.77
N LEU A 188 6.22 -14.76 4.73
CA LEU A 188 5.95 -13.41 5.19
C LEU A 188 4.65 -13.40 5.99
N VAL A 189 4.69 -12.93 7.23
CA VAL A 189 3.48 -12.71 8.03
C VAL A 189 2.69 -11.57 7.40
N VAL A 190 1.45 -11.85 7.02
CA VAL A 190 0.54 -10.90 6.38
C VAL A 190 -0.37 -10.27 7.42
N LEU A 191 -0.90 -11.09 8.32
CA LEU A 191 -1.81 -10.67 9.37
C LEU A 191 -1.69 -11.64 10.54
N SER A 192 -1.55 -11.09 11.75
CA SER A 192 -1.40 -11.85 12.99
C SER A 192 -2.67 -11.84 13.84
N LYS A 193 -2.71 -12.66 14.90
CA LYS A 193 -3.80 -12.74 15.91
C LYS A 193 -5.16 -13.03 15.28
N LEU A 194 -5.19 -14.07 14.44
CA LEU A 194 -6.41 -14.59 13.82
C LEU A 194 -6.89 -15.80 14.61
N ASP A 195 -8.19 -15.89 14.87
CA ASP A 195 -8.80 -17.04 15.53
C ASP A 195 -9.29 -18.08 14.51
N GLU A 196 -9.75 -17.63 13.33
CA GLU A 196 -10.26 -18.49 12.25
C GLU A 196 -10.00 -17.85 10.88
N VAL A 197 -9.68 -18.69 9.90
CA VAL A 197 -9.57 -18.30 8.48
C VAL A 197 -10.40 -19.26 7.64
N ARG A 198 -11.28 -18.73 6.79
CA ARG A 198 -12.11 -19.53 5.90
C ARG A 198 -12.12 -18.98 4.49
N TRP A 199 -12.02 -19.87 3.52
CA TRP A 199 -12.03 -19.55 2.10
C TRP A 199 -13.31 -20.03 1.43
N ARG A 200 -13.88 -19.21 0.54
CA ARG A 200 -14.90 -19.63 -0.41
C ARG A 200 -14.57 -19.10 -1.80
N PHE A 201 -15.00 -19.83 -2.81
CA PHE A 201 -14.65 -19.57 -4.21
C PHE A 201 -15.93 -19.51 -5.03
N LEU A 202 -16.09 -18.45 -5.82
CA LEU A 202 -17.24 -18.26 -6.68
C LEU A 202 -16.98 -18.92 -8.04
N ASP A 203 -17.77 -19.93 -8.39
CA ASP A 203 -17.65 -20.62 -9.67
C ASP A 203 -18.22 -19.81 -10.85
N ARG A 204 -18.23 -20.42 -12.05
CA ARG A 204 -18.76 -19.78 -13.25
C ARG A 204 -20.28 -19.60 -13.21
N ASP A 205 -20.96 -20.53 -12.56
CA ASP A 205 -22.42 -20.55 -12.38
C ASP A 205 -22.88 -19.60 -11.25
N ARG A 206 -21.92 -18.94 -10.59
CA ARG A 206 -22.12 -18.01 -9.46
C ARG A 206 -22.55 -18.70 -8.18
N GLU A 207 -22.17 -19.96 -8.01
CA GLU A 207 -22.32 -20.69 -6.78
C GLU A 207 -21.05 -20.61 -5.94
N TRP A 208 -21.22 -20.45 -4.64
CA TRP A 208 -20.10 -20.46 -3.69
C TRP A 208 -19.68 -21.90 -3.39
N ARG A 209 -18.40 -22.18 -3.54
CA ARG A 209 -17.77 -23.47 -3.24
C ARG A 209 -16.73 -23.30 -2.13
N GLU A 210 -16.63 -24.27 -1.23
CA GLU A 210 -15.60 -24.29 -0.17
C GLU A 210 -14.29 -24.93 -0.63
N ARG A 211 -14.31 -25.60 -1.79
CA ARG A 211 -13.14 -26.22 -2.42
C ARG A 211 -12.95 -25.71 -3.84
N TRP A 212 -11.69 -25.58 -4.23
CA TRP A 212 -11.32 -25.21 -5.59
C TRP A 212 -10.10 -26.00 -6.07
N PRO A 213 -10.11 -26.57 -7.29
CA PRO A 213 -11.21 -26.65 -8.25
C PRO A 213 -12.41 -27.50 -7.76
N ALA A 214 -13.63 -27.11 -8.14
CA ALA A 214 -14.86 -27.80 -7.72
C ALA A 214 -14.98 -29.27 -8.18
N GLY A 215 -14.11 -29.73 -9.08
CA GLY A 215 -14.05 -31.09 -9.62
C GLY A 215 -12.75 -31.84 -9.34
N ALA A 216 -11.89 -31.39 -8.42
CA ALA A 216 -10.62 -32.04 -8.12
C ALA A 216 -10.73 -33.41 -7.39
N GLY A 217 -11.92 -34.03 -7.41
CA GLY A 217 -12.14 -35.41 -6.97
C GLY A 217 -12.38 -36.33 -8.16
N GLY A 218 -11.42 -37.21 -8.45
CA GLY A 218 -11.55 -38.31 -9.41
C GLY A 218 -11.06 -38.03 -10.85
N LEU A 219 -10.24 -38.95 -11.39
CA LEU A 219 -9.74 -39.16 -12.77
C LEU A 219 -9.19 -37.98 -13.61
N ALA A 220 -9.56 -36.71 -13.37
CA ALA A 220 -9.06 -35.55 -14.12
C ALA A 220 -7.56 -35.29 -13.88
N ALA A 221 -7.05 -35.64 -12.70
CA ALA A 221 -5.61 -35.59 -12.40
C ALA A 221 -4.79 -36.59 -13.25
N ALA A 222 -5.39 -37.69 -13.71
CA ALA A 222 -4.68 -38.77 -14.42
C ALA A 222 -4.47 -38.49 -15.93
N THR A 223 -5.19 -37.53 -16.51
CA THR A 223 -5.15 -37.23 -17.96
C THR A 223 -4.38 -35.95 -18.30
N GLY A 224 -3.72 -35.31 -17.32
CA GLY A 224 -2.90 -34.11 -17.57
C GLY A 224 -3.66 -32.85 -18.03
N ALA A 225 -4.99 -32.94 -18.15
CA ALA A 225 -5.87 -31.93 -18.75
C ALA A 225 -6.56 -31.01 -17.71
N SER A 226 -6.01 -30.87 -16.51
CA SER A 226 -6.62 -30.06 -15.45
C SER A 226 -6.25 -28.57 -15.57
N SER A 227 -6.42 -27.96 -16.75
CA SER A 227 -6.43 -26.49 -16.85
C SER A 227 -7.80 -25.97 -16.38
N SER A 228 -8.10 -26.14 -15.09
CA SER A 228 -9.31 -25.55 -14.52
C SER A 228 -9.13 -24.03 -14.50
N PRO A 229 -10.06 -23.25 -15.07
CA PRO A 229 -10.00 -21.80 -14.97
C PRO A 229 -10.06 -21.37 -13.50
N PRO A 230 -9.48 -20.22 -13.12
CA PRO A 230 -9.61 -19.72 -11.75
C PRO A 230 -11.07 -19.36 -11.41
N PRO A 231 -11.42 -19.24 -10.12
CA PRO A 231 -12.74 -18.79 -9.71
C PRO A 231 -12.99 -17.35 -10.18
N ARG A 232 -14.26 -16.93 -10.23
CA ARG A 232 -14.61 -15.54 -10.56
C ARG A 232 -14.28 -14.57 -9.43
N ALA A 233 -14.42 -15.04 -8.20
CA ALA A 233 -14.11 -14.30 -6.98
C ALA A 233 -13.67 -15.25 -5.87
N VAL A 234 -12.90 -14.73 -4.93
CA VAL A 234 -12.50 -15.40 -3.69
C VAL A 234 -13.08 -14.59 -2.54
N GLU A 235 -13.73 -15.27 -1.63
CA GLU A 235 -14.11 -14.73 -0.34
C GLU A 235 -13.18 -15.29 0.73
N LEU A 236 -12.67 -14.39 1.56
CA LEU A 236 -11.86 -14.70 2.72
C LEU A 236 -12.58 -14.16 3.96
N THR A 237 -12.97 -15.05 4.85
CA THR A 237 -13.53 -14.71 6.15
C THR A 237 -12.46 -14.89 7.21
N LEU A 238 -12.22 -13.84 7.99
CA LEU A 238 -11.21 -13.78 9.03
C LEU A 238 -11.91 -13.49 10.36
N LYS A 239 -11.61 -14.27 11.39
CA LYS A 239 -12.02 -13.96 12.76
C LYS A 239 -10.83 -13.53 13.60
N SER A 240 -11.05 -12.53 14.45
CA SER A 240 -10.05 -12.01 15.36
C SER A 240 -10.73 -11.31 16.52
N LYS A 241 -10.14 -11.40 17.71
CA LYS A 241 -10.59 -10.69 18.93
C LYS A 241 -10.81 -9.19 18.73
N ASP A 242 -10.10 -8.56 17.80
CA ASP A 242 -10.20 -7.11 17.56
C ASP A 242 -11.42 -6.72 16.73
N TYR A 243 -11.88 -7.58 15.81
CA TYR A 243 -12.87 -7.26 14.78
C TYR A 243 -13.99 -8.30 14.63
N GLU A 244 -14.08 -9.28 15.54
CA GLU A 244 -14.99 -10.43 15.52
C GLU A 244 -14.93 -11.23 14.22
N GLU A 245 -15.65 -10.80 13.18
CA GLU A 245 -15.67 -11.41 11.85
C GLU A 245 -15.55 -10.34 10.76
N VAL A 246 -14.52 -10.47 9.92
CA VAL A 246 -14.27 -9.61 8.77
C VAL A 246 -14.31 -10.45 7.50
N ARG A 247 -15.13 -10.04 6.54
CA ARG A 247 -15.28 -10.71 5.26
C ARG A 247 -14.70 -9.85 4.13
N TRP A 248 -13.71 -10.38 3.44
CA TRP A 248 -13.09 -9.77 2.27
C TRP A 248 -13.50 -10.51 1.00
N LEU A 249 -13.92 -9.76 -0.01
CA LEU A 249 -14.29 -10.28 -1.32
C LEU A 249 -13.34 -9.73 -2.37
N PHE A 250 -12.63 -10.63 -3.05
CA PHE A 250 -11.68 -10.31 -4.09
C PHE A 250 -12.17 -10.86 -5.42
N ARG A 251 -12.22 -10.02 -6.45
CA ARG A 251 -12.40 -10.47 -7.82
C ARG A 251 -11.05 -10.94 -8.38
N ILE A 252 -11.06 -12.04 -9.13
CA ILE A 252 -9.85 -12.57 -9.76
C ILE A 252 -9.67 -11.99 -11.15
N GLY A 253 -8.43 -11.59 -11.44
CA GLY A 253 -8.01 -11.08 -12.74
C GLY A 253 -8.41 -9.63 -12.98
N VAL A 254 -7.88 -9.08 -14.07
CA VAL A 254 -8.17 -7.72 -14.54
C VAL A 254 -9.39 -7.76 -15.46
N ASP A 255 -10.26 -6.75 -15.37
CA ASP A 255 -11.35 -6.57 -16.33
C ASP A 255 -10.80 -6.60 -17.76
N PRO A 256 -11.30 -7.47 -18.66
CA PRO A 256 -10.99 -7.31 -20.06
C PRO A 256 -11.54 -5.95 -20.48
N ILE A 257 -10.65 -5.00 -20.82
CA ILE A 257 -11.05 -3.78 -21.51
C ILE A 257 -11.79 -4.28 -22.76
N PRO A 258 -13.08 -3.93 -22.96
CA PRO A 258 -13.75 -4.31 -24.18
C PRO A 258 -12.90 -3.75 -25.32
N ALA A 259 -12.31 -4.65 -26.13
CA ALA A 259 -11.64 -4.24 -27.34
C ALA A 259 -12.67 -3.40 -28.08
N SER A 260 -12.37 -2.13 -28.34
CA SER A 260 -13.20 -1.32 -29.22
C SER A 260 -13.26 -2.09 -30.52
N SER A 261 -14.39 -2.72 -30.78
CA SER A 261 -14.69 -3.27 -32.09
C SER A 261 -14.59 -2.08 -33.03
N GLY A 262 -13.48 -2.02 -33.76
CA GLY A 262 -13.27 -1.01 -34.78
C GLY A 262 -14.48 -1.10 -35.72
N SER A 263 -15.39 -0.14 -35.58
CA SER A 263 -16.43 0.12 -36.55
C SER A 263 -15.70 0.45 -37.85
N GLY A 264 -15.52 -0.56 -38.70
CA GLY A 264 -15.06 -0.39 -40.06
C GLY A 264 -16.04 0.52 -40.78
N SER A 265 -15.70 1.81 -40.82
CA SER A 265 -16.33 2.78 -41.71
C SER A 265 -16.12 2.29 -43.14
N SER A 266 -17.17 1.73 -43.72
CA SER A 266 -17.31 1.50 -45.16
C SER A 266 -17.35 2.86 -45.88
N GLY A 267 -16.17 3.45 -46.08
CA GLY A 267 -15.98 4.57 -47.00
C GLY A 267 -16.07 4.07 -48.43
N SER A 268 -17.26 4.16 -49.01
CA SER A 268 -17.50 4.06 -50.44
C SER A 268 -16.90 5.29 -51.12
N GLY A 269 -15.65 5.17 -51.56
CA GLY A 269 -14.96 6.16 -52.39
C GLY A 269 -15.00 5.73 -53.85
N SER A 270 -15.95 6.28 -54.60
CA SER A 270 -16.03 6.17 -56.05
C SER A 270 -14.91 7.01 -56.69
N SER A 271 -14.04 6.39 -57.49
CA SER A 271 -13.24 7.13 -58.48
C SER A 271 -13.10 6.29 -59.74
N SER A 272 -13.93 6.63 -60.71
CA SER A 272 -13.79 6.30 -62.13
C SER A 272 -12.53 6.96 -62.69
N GLY A 273 -11.68 6.16 -63.35
CA GLY A 273 -10.48 6.61 -64.02
C GLY A 273 -10.05 5.60 -65.07
N SER A 274 -10.54 5.80 -66.29
CA SER A 274 -10.23 5.03 -67.49
C SER A 274 -8.77 5.23 -67.91
N GLY A 275 -8.09 4.15 -68.29
CA GLY A 275 -6.72 4.19 -68.81
C GLY A 275 -6.33 2.85 -69.44
N SER A 276 -6.57 2.74 -70.74
CA SER A 276 -6.21 1.64 -71.64
C SER A 276 -4.70 1.41 -71.77
N GLY A 277 -4.29 0.13 -71.89
CA GLY A 277 -2.91 -0.26 -72.20
C GLY A 277 -2.74 -1.77 -72.30
N SER A 278 -2.97 -2.33 -73.48
CA SER A 278 -2.70 -3.71 -73.90
C SER A 278 -1.20 -4.01 -74.00
N GLY A 279 -0.78 -5.21 -73.58
CA GLY A 279 0.59 -5.70 -73.73
C GLY A 279 0.73 -7.17 -73.34
N SER A 280 0.51 -8.05 -74.32
CA SER A 280 0.79 -9.49 -74.29
C SER A 280 2.30 -9.79 -74.29
N GLY A 281 2.72 -10.80 -73.53
CA GLY A 281 4.10 -11.30 -73.53
C GLY A 281 4.22 -12.65 -72.82
N SER A 282 4.04 -13.73 -73.59
CA SER A 282 4.40 -15.10 -73.27
C SER A 282 5.91 -15.30 -73.26
N GLY A 283 6.44 -16.07 -72.30
CA GLY A 283 7.84 -16.49 -72.27
C GLY A 283 8.06 -17.69 -71.35
N SER A 284 8.20 -18.86 -71.97
CA SER A 284 8.41 -20.17 -71.36
C SER A 284 9.90 -20.47 -71.11
N SER A 285 10.16 -21.51 -70.31
CA SER A 285 11.26 -22.51 -70.39
C SER A 285 12.46 -22.43 -69.42
N GLY A 286 12.90 -23.64 -69.02
CA GLY A 286 14.24 -23.99 -68.49
C GLY A 286 14.28 -24.37 -67.00
N SER A 287 14.01 -25.63 -66.59
CA SER A 287 14.94 -26.80 -66.56
C SER A 287 16.16 -26.57 -65.64
N SER A 288 16.23 -27.20 -64.46
CA SER A 288 16.83 -28.51 -64.13
C SER A 288 18.20 -28.38 -63.46
N GLY A 289 18.40 -29.07 -62.32
CA GLY A 289 19.68 -29.10 -61.62
C GLY A 289 19.65 -29.94 -60.35
N SER A 290 19.61 -31.26 -60.52
CA SER A 290 19.87 -32.28 -59.51
C SER A 290 21.37 -32.37 -59.18
N SER A 291 21.75 -32.54 -57.90
CA SER A 291 22.94 -33.29 -57.52
C SER A 291 22.92 -33.75 -56.07
N SER A 292 23.17 -35.05 -55.93
CA SER A 292 23.32 -35.93 -54.78
C SER A 292 24.67 -35.83 -54.05
N GLY A 293 24.70 -36.35 -52.81
CA GLY A 293 25.90 -36.84 -52.07
C GLY A 293 25.55 -36.95 -50.58
N SER A 294 25.42 -38.10 -49.90
CA SER A 294 26.21 -39.35 -49.77
C SER A 294 27.45 -39.22 -48.87
N GLY A 295 27.50 -40.06 -47.82
CA GLY A 295 28.62 -40.31 -46.88
C GLY A 295 28.20 -40.03 -45.43
N GLY A 296 28.04 -41.01 -44.50
CA GLY A 296 29.00 -42.06 -44.10
C GLY A 296 30.00 -41.41 -43.14
N GLU A 297 30.18 -41.80 -41.88
CA GLU A 297 30.05 -43.06 -41.15
C GLU A 297 29.52 -42.84 -39.72
#